data_AF-M0PGG2-F1
#
_entry.id   AF-M0PGG2-F1
#
_cell.length_a   1.000
_cell.length_b   1.000
_cell.length_c   1.000
_cell.angle_alpha   90.00
_cell.angle_beta   90.00
_cell.angle_gamma   90.00
#
_symmetry.space_group_name_H-M   'P 1'
#
loop_
_entity.id
_entity.type
_entity.pdbx_description
1 polymer ?
#
loop_
_entity_poly.entity_id
_entity_poly.type
_entity_poly.pdbx_seq_one_letter_code
_entity_poly.pdbx_strand_id
1 'polypeptide(L)'
;MGQFEHTLIIAEEGSEVHYIEGCSAPKYSAFNLHSGGVEVFVGEDAHVQYSTVQNWSKNTYNLNTKRAIAEKGGRMEWISGSMGSKATMLYPSTILKGRGASDNHIT
;
A
#
# COMPACT_ATOMS: atom_id res chain seq x y z
N MET A 1 17.09 -13.68 -3.77
CA MET A 1 16.88 -12.69 -4.85
C MET A 1 16.02 -11.57 -4.30
N GLY A 2 16.22 -10.32 -4.73
CA GLY A 2 15.45 -9.16 -4.27
C GLY A 2 14.46 -8.70 -5.33
N GLN A 3 13.20 -8.53 -4.98
CA GLN A 3 12.19 -7.83 -5.78
C GLN A 3 12.02 -6.42 -5.23
N PHE A 4 12.16 -5.43 -6.11
CA PHE A 4 11.94 -4.03 -5.79
C PHE A 4 10.84 -3.50 -6.70
N GLU A 5 9.82 -2.90 -6.11
CA GLU A 5 8.70 -2.31 -6.86
C GLU A 5 8.41 -0.90 -6.34
N HIS A 6 7.93 -0.06 -7.24
CA HIS A 6 7.52 1.31 -6.90
C HIS A 6 6.23 1.64 -7.62
N THR A 7 5.21 1.95 -6.83
CA THR A 7 3.89 2.36 -7.31
C THR A 7 3.65 3.82 -6.94
N LEU A 8 3.33 4.63 -7.94
CA LEU A 8 2.93 6.02 -7.78
C LEU A 8 1.48 6.18 -8.29
N ILE A 9 0.60 6.64 -7.41
CA ILE A 9 -0.81 6.93 -7.73
C ILE A 9 -1.05 8.42 -7.52
N ILE A 10 -1.62 9.08 -8.52
CA ILE A 10 -2.05 10.47 -8.44
C ILE A 10 -3.55 10.50 -8.79
N ALA A 11 -4.37 10.78 -7.79
CA ALA A 11 -5.82 10.93 -7.93
C ALA A 11 -6.15 12.43 -7.99
N GLU A 12 -6.63 12.90 -9.13
CA GLU A 12 -7.02 14.30 -9.32
C GLU A 12 -8.31 14.65 -8.55
N GLU A 13 -8.66 15.94 -8.52
CA GLU A 13 -9.82 16.45 -7.79
C GLU A 13 -11.11 15.69 -8.13
N GLY A 14 -11.84 15.28 -7.09
CA GLY A 14 -13.11 14.55 -7.19
C GLY A 14 -13.03 13.15 -7.82
N SER A 15 -11.82 12.63 -8.07
CA SER A 15 -11.64 11.31 -8.66
C SER A 15 -11.81 10.17 -7.65
N GLU A 16 -12.14 8.97 -8.15
CA GLU A 16 -12.23 7.74 -7.36
C GLU A 16 -11.32 6.68 -7.98
N VAL A 17 -10.40 6.13 -7.19
CA VAL A 17 -9.44 5.11 -7.62
C VAL A 17 -9.48 3.91 -6.68
N HIS A 18 -9.75 2.73 -7.23
CA HIS A 18 -9.57 1.46 -6.53
C HIS A 18 -8.41 0.68 -7.15
N TYR A 19 -7.32 0.53 -6.39
CA TYR A 19 -6.15 -0.24 -6.79
C TYR A 19 -6.05 -1.52 -5.97
N ILE A 20 -5.80 -2.65 -6.65
CA ILE A 20 -5.65 -3.97 -6.03
C ILE A 20 -4.28 -4.53 -6.37
N GLU A 21 -3.48 -4.78 -5.33
CA GLU A 21 -2.19 -5.47 -5.41
C GLU A 21 -2.36 -6.90 -4.89
N GLY A 22 -2.12 -7.88 -5.76
CA GLY A 22 -2.09 -9.29 -5.40
C GLY A 22 -0.69 -9.87 -5.57
N CYS A 23 0.01 -10.18 -4.49
CA CYS A 23 1.31 -10.86 -4.56
C CYS A 23 1.18 -12.30 -4.07
N SER A 24 1.29 -13.27 -4.99
CA SER A 24 1.43 -14.69 -4.66
C SER A 24 2.84 -15.16 -5.00
N ALA A 25 3.59 -15.60 -3.98
CA ALA A 25 4.93 -16.13 -4.19
C ALA A 25 4.89 -17.67 -4.34
N PRO A 26 5.53 -18.23 -5.38
CA PRO A 26 5.89 -19.65 -5.41
C PRO A 26 6.67 -20.05 -4.15
N LYS A 27 6.61 -21.33 -3.74
CA LYS A 27 7.41 -21.83 -2.60
C LYS A 27 8.90 -21.73 -2.92
N TYR A 28 9.55 -20.66 -2.48
CA TYR A 28 10.99 -20.49 -2.60
C TYR A 28 11.74 -21.24 -1.50
N SER A 29 12.76 -22.02 -1.88
CA SER A 29 13.70 -22.69 -0.97
C SER A 29 14.78 -21.76 -0.42
N ALA A 30 15.15 -20.71 -1.16
CA ALA A 30 16.10 -19.69 -0.74
C ALA A 30 15.41 -18.48 -0.10
N PHE A 31 16.14 -17.73 0.73
CA PHE A 31 15.66 -16.45 1.25
C PHE A 31 15.50 -15.42 0.13
N ASN A 32 14.39 -14.67 0.18
CA ASN A 32 14.10 -13.59 -0.77
C ASN A 32 13.65 -12.33 -0.03
N LEU A 33 13.91 -11.18 -0.65
CA LEU A 33 13.48 -9.87 -0.16
C LEU A 33 12.46 -9.31 -1.14
N HIS A 34 11.35 -8.84 -0.60
CA HIS A 34 10.40 -7.97 -1.30
C HIS A 34 10.42 -6.61 -0.61
N SER A 35 10.71 -5.56 -1.37
CA SER A 35 10.72 -4.19 -0.89
C SER A 35 10.01 -3.28 -1.88
N GLY A 36 8.80 -2.89 -1.51
CA GLY A 36 7.92 -2.02 -2.28
C GLY A 36 7.86 -0.61 -1.71
N GLY A 37 7.94 0.38 -2.59
CA GLY A 37 7.57 1.77 -2.32
C GLY A 37 6.18 2.06 -2.88
N VAL A 38 5.29 2.65 -2.08
CA VAL A 38 4.00 3.14 -2.56
C VAL A 38 3.83 4.59 -2.17
N GLU A 39 3.54 5.43 -3.15
CA GLU A 39 3.24 6.84 -3.00
C GLU A 39 1.86 7.14 -3.58
N VAL A 40 0.99 7.76 -2.79
CA VAL A 40 -0.36 8.12 -3.21
C VAL A 40 -0.61 9.59 -2.94
N PHE A 41 -0.98 10.33 -3.98
CA PHE A 41 -1.43 11.71 -3.88
C PHE A 41 -2.94 11.74 -4.09
N VAL A 42 -3.68 12.03 -3.02
CA VAL A 42 -5.15 12.11 -3.03
C VAL A 42 -5.54 13.59 -3.12
N GLY A 43 -6.03 13.99 -4.28
CA GLY A 43 -6.49 15.36 -4.57
C GLY A 43 -7.70 15.79 -3.75
N GLU A 44 -8.14 17.04 -3.96
CA GLU A 44 -9.31 17.58 -3.25
C GLU A 44 -10.56 16.74 -3.53
N ASP A 45 -11.30 16.38 -2.48
CA ASP A 45 -12.51 15.55 -2.51
C ASP A 45 -12.34 14.20 -3.26
N ALA A 46 -11.11 13.75 -3.51
CA ALA A 46 -10.80 12.49 -4.18
C ALA A 46 -10.82 11.32 -3.18
N HIS A 47 -11.08 10.11 -3.68
CA HIS A 47 -11.06 8.88 -2.89
C HIS A 47 -10.12 7.86 -3.52
N VAL A 48 -9.16 7.37 -2.73
CA VAL A 48 -8.28 6.27 -3.14
C VAL A 48 -8.40 5.12 -2.17
N GLN A 49 -8.73 3.94 -2.70
CA GLN A 49 -8.69 2.67 -1.99
C GLN A 49 -7.52 1.84 -2.51
N TYR A 50 -6.54 1.61 -1.64
CA TYR A 50 -5.41 0.72 -1.92
C TYR A 50 -5.61 -0.60 -1.18
N SER A 51 -5.93 -1.65 -1.93
CA SER A 51 -6.22 -2.97 -1.39
C SER A 51 -5.08 -3.93 -1.70
N THR A 52 -4.51 -4.56 -0.68
CA THR A 52 -3.43 -5.54 -0.87
C THR A 52 -3.76 -6.88 -0.26
N VAL A 53 -3.58 -7.94 -1.04
CA VAL A 53 -3.61 -9.31 -0.53
C VAL A 53 -2.28 -9.96 -0.87
N GLN A 54 -1.53 -10.34 0.16
CA GLN A 54 -0.20 -10.90 0.00
C GLN A 54 -0.11 -12.27 0.66
N ASN A 55 0.43 -13.25 -0.07
CA ASN A 55 0.75 -14.58 0.46
C ASN A 55 2.19 -14.97 0.08
N TRP A 56 3.09 -14.76 1.04
CA TRP A 56 4.52 -14.95 0.84
C TRP A 56 5.00 -16.33 1.29
N SER A 57 6.03 -16.85 0.61
CA SER A 57 6.79 -17.99 1.13
C SER A 57 7.37 -17.67 2.51
N LYS A 58 7.47 -18.67 3.40
CA LYS A 58 8.02 -18.52 4.76
C LYS A 58 9.48 -18.04 4.81
N ASN A 59 10.17 -18.03 3.66
CA ASN A 59 11.54 -17.57 3.53
C ASN A 59 11.64 -16.13 2.99
N THR A 60 10.53 -15.42 2.82
CA THR A 60 10.50 -14.06 2.29
C THR A 60 10.52 -13.01 3.40
N TYR A 61 11.38 -12.00 3.29
CA TYR A 61 11.27 -10.75 4.03
C TYR A 61 10.42 -9.76 3.24
N ASN A 62 9.35 -9.24 3.84
CA ASN A 62 8.43 -8.29 3.21
C ASN A 62 8.55 -6.93 3.91
N LEU A 63 9.25 -5.99 3.28
CA LEU A 63 9.65 -4.70 3.88
C LEU A 63 9.18 -3.55 2.97
N ASN A 64 7.91 -3.16 3.10
CA ASN A 64 7.32 -2.13 2.23
C ASN A 64 7.04 -0.84 2.99
N THR A 65 7.29 0.28 2.31
CA THR A 65 6.94 1.62 2.79
C THR A 65 5.83 2.16 1.92
N LYS A 66 4.70 2.53 2.56
CA LYS A 66 3.53 3.06 1.86
C LYS A 66 3.15 4.40 2.48
N ARG A 67 3.09 5.46 1.69
CA ARG A 67 2.77 6.82 2.14
C ARG A 67 1.72 7.43 1.22
N ALA A 68 0.80 8.18 1.82
CA ALA A 68 -0.14 9.02 1.10
C ALA A 68 -0.09 10.46 1.61
N ILE A 69 -0.49 11.40 0.75
CA ILE A 69 -0.85 12.78 1.12
C ILE A 69 -2.29 13.00 0.67
N ALA A 70 -3.15 13.42 1.59
CA ALA A 70 -4.55 13.71 1.31
C ALA A 70 -4.85 15.20 1.45
N GLU A 71 -5.31 15.81 0.37
CA GLU A 71 -5.76 17.20 0.33
C GLU A 71 -7.17 17.34 0.91
N LYS A 72 -7.77 18.53 0.80
CA LYS A 72 -9.05 18.87 1.45
C LYS A 72 -10.14 17.89 1.04
N GLY A 73 -10.86 17.32 2.00
CA GLY A 73 -11.91 16.33 1.75
C GLY A 73 -11.42 14.99 1.16
N GLY A 74 -10.12 14.83 0.89
CA GLY A 74 -9.56 13.62 0.32
C GLY A 74 -9.66 12.44 1.29
N ARG A 75 -10.02 11.27 0.75
CA ARG A 75 -10.17 10.03 1.53
C ARG A 75 -9.16 8.98 1.06
N MET A 76 -8.34 8.51 1.98
CA MET A 76 -7.41 7.41 1.73
C MET A 76 -7.86 6.15 2.49
N GLU A 77 -7.93 5.01 1.81
CA GLU A 77 -8.22 3.73 2.44
C GLU A 77 -7.12 2.72 2.18
N TRP A 78 -6.50 2.26 3.26
CA TRP A 78 -5.53 1.18 3.24
C TRP A 78 -6.22 -0.10 3.68
N ILE A 79 -6.46 -1.01 2.74
CA ILE A 79 -6.98 -2.33 3.02
C ILE A 79 -5.86 -3.33 2.79
N SER A 80 -5.56 -4.16 3.78
CA SER A 80 -4.50 -5.14 3.64
C SER A 80 -4.86 -6.47 4.30
N GLY A 81 -4.39 -7.54 3.67
CA GLY A 81 -4.34 -8.88 4.22
C GLY A 81 -2.97 -9.48 3.92
N SER A 82 -2.14 -9.62 4.95
CA SER A 82 -0.77 -10.14 4.82
C SER A 82 -0.64 -11.51 5.46
N MET A 83 -0.26 -12.51 4.65
CA MET A 83 -0.12 -13.90 5.09
C MET A 83 1.26 -14.47 4.71
N GLY A 84 1.78 -15.36 5.53
CA GLY A 84 3.08 -16.00 5.32
C GLY A 84 4.25 -15.05 5.66
N SER A 85 5.33 -15.13 4.89
CA SER A 85 6.61 -14.46 5.13
C SER A 85 7.41 -14.99 6.33
N LYS A 86 8.72 -14.73 6.33
CA LYS A 86 9.60 -14.89 7.49
C LYS A 86 9.42 -13.74 8.48
N ALA A 87 9.33 -12.54 7.94
CA ALA A 87 9.06 -11.31 8.66
C ALA A 87 8.39 -10.32 7.71
N THR A 88 7.39 -9.61 8.22
CA THR A 88 6.70 -8.53 7.51
C THR A 88 6.79 -7.26 8.33
N MET A 89 7.23 -6.17 7.69
CA MET A 89 7.19 -4.82 8.25
C MET A 89 6.47 -3.92 7.24
N LEU A 90 5.25 -3.55 7.59
CA LEU A 90 4.40 -2.65 6.81
C LEU A 90 3.96 -1.52 7.73
N TYR A 91 4.17 -0.28 7.27
CA TYR A 91 3.72 0.90 7.99
C TYR A 91 3.08 1.90 7.01
N PRO A 92 1.90 1.55 6.47
CA PRO A 92 1.13 2.51 5.68
C PRO A 92 0.80 3.71 6.54
N SER A 93 0.82 4.90 5.94
CA SER A 93 0.37 6.11 6.61
C SER A 93 -0.13 7.14 5.62
N THR A 94 -1.03 8.00 6.07
CA THR A 94 -1.47 9.16 5.30
C THR A 94 -1.11 10.45 6.04
N ILE A 95 -0.62 11.45 5.31
CA ILE A 95 -0.54 12.82 5.79
C ILE A 95 -1.89 13.48 5.46
N LEU A 96 -2.68 13.76 6.48
CA LEU A 96 -3.95 14.48 6.36
C LEU A 96 -3.67 15.98 6.25
N LYS A 97 -3.33 16.43 5.04
CA LYS A 97 -2.86 17.79 4.77
C LYS A 97 -4.01 18.79 4.70
N GLY A 98 -5.14 18.40 4.09
CA GLY A 98 -6.29 19.27 3.91
C GLY A 98 -7.35 19.15 5.00
N ARG A 99 -8.16 20.20 5.16
CA ARG A 99 -9.33 20.16 6.06
C ARG A 99 -10.30 19.07 5.62
N GLY A 100 -10.74 18.24 6.56
CA GLY A 100 -11.69 17.16 6.27
C GLY A 100 -11.06 15.96 5.55
N ALA A 101 -9.74 15.97 5.32
CA ALA A 101 -9.03 14.78 4.86
C ALA A 101 -9.19 13.65 5.90
N SER A 102 -9.34 12.42 5.43
CA SER A 102 -9.50 11.25 6.29
C SER A 102 -8.69 10.07 5.79
N ASP A 103 -8.27 9.22 6.73
CA ASP A 103 -7.73 7.90 6.43
C ASP A 103 -8.50 6.80 7.14
N ASN A 104 -8.45 5.61 6.56
CA ASN A 104 -8.96 4.39 7.17
C ASN A 104 -7.99 3.25 6.93
N HIS A 105 -7.76 2.44 7.96
CA HIS A 105 -6.82 1.32 7.94
C HIS A 105 -7.54 0.04 8.34
N ILE A 106 -7.64 -0.90 7.41
CA ILE A 106 -8.20 -2.23 7.61
C ILE A 106 -7.08 -3.23 7.34
N THR A 107 -6.69 -4.01 8.35
CA THR A 107 -5.49 -4.88 8.34
C THR A 107 -5.81 -6.27 8.87
#